data_AF-A0A7R8CW47-F1
#
_entry.id   AF-A0A7R8CW47-F1
#
_cell.length_a   1.000
_cell.length_b   1.000
_cell.length_c   1.000
_cell.angle_alpha   90.00
_cell.angle_beta   90.00
_cell.angle_gamma   90.00
#
_symmetry.space_group_name_H-M   'P 1'
#
loop_
_entity.id
_entity.type
_entity.pdbx_description
1 polymer ?
#
loop_
_entity_poly.entity_id
_entity_poly.type
_entity_poly.pdbx_seq_one_letter_code
_entity_poly.pdbx_strand_id
1 'polypeptide(L)'
;MFCQSCCLFKENERSVVKDLHSKLCHPGVSRLLHYVRARNLLLTTSDVRYVRSSCRICAELKPRFYRPPSGTLIKATKAMERLSNGYYTPNRSKNGHFLRHYL
;
A
#
# COMPACT_ATOMS: atom_id res chain seq x y z
N MET A 1 -0.10 -35.76 -5.92
CA MET A 1 0.82 -36.30 -4.90
C MET A 1 1.65 -35.13 -4.36
N PHE A 2 1.26 -34.57 -3.20
CA PHE A 2 2.00 -33.48 -2.57
C PHE A 2 3.08 -34.08 -1.66
N CYS A 3 4.34 -33.75 -1.94
CA CYS A 3 5.50 -34.27 -1.21
C CYS A 3 5.59 -33.57 0.17
N GLN A 4 5.37 -34.32 1.26
CA GLN A 4 5.43 -33.80 2.65
C GLN A 4 6.79 -33.16 2.98
N SER A 5 7.89 -33.69 2.43
CA SER A 5 9.23 -33.14 2.66
C SER A 5 9.44 -31.77 2.01
N CYS A 6 8.86 -31.52 0.83
CA CYS A 6 8.93 -30.21 0.18
C CYS A 6 8.16 -29.11 0.95
N CYS A 7 7.03 -29.48 1.57
CA CYS A 7 6.21 -28.54 2.34
C CYS A 7 6.93 -28.07 3.62
N LEU A 8 7.53 -29.02 4.36
CA LEU A 8 8.31 -28.73 5.57
C LEU A 8 9.52 -27.85 5.29
N PHE A 9 10.23 -28.10 4.19
CA PHE A 9 11.38 -27.28 3.79
C PHE A 9 10.97 -25.82 3.55
N LYS A 10 9.90 -25.59 2.78
CA LYS A 10 9.37 -24.23 2.53
C LYS A 10 8.85 -23.54 3.77
N GLU A 11 8.35 -24.28 4.76
CA GLU A 11 7.87 -23.71 6.01
C GLU A 11 9.02 -23.23 6.90
N ASN A 12 10.11 -24.00 6.95
CA ASN A 12 11.34 -23.60 7.62
C ASN A 12 11.99 -22.37 6.96
N GLU A 13 12.04 -22.30 5.63
CA GLU A 13 12.56 -21.09 4.96
C GLU A 13 11.68 -19.85 5.21
N ARG A 14 10.36 -20.04 5.30
CA ARG A 14 9.41 -18.96 5.62
C ARG A 14 9.62 -18.42 7.03
N SER A 15 9.95 -19.26 8.02
CA SER A 15 10.28 -18.79 9.37
C SER A 15 11.55 -17.95 9.38
N VAL A 16 12.61 -18.38 8.66
CA VAL A 16 13.85 -17.60 8.50
C VAL A 16 13.59 -16.23 7.88
N VAL A 17 12.73 -16.15 6.86
CA VAL A 17 12.38 -14.86 6.23
C VAL A 17 11.52 -13.98 7.15
N LYS A 18 10.63 -14.55 7.96
CA LYS A 18 9.88 -13.81 9.00
C LYS A 18 10.83 -13.18 10.02
N ASP A 19 11.84 -13.93 10.45
CA ASP A 19 12.85 -13.44 11.39
C ASP A 19 13.69 -12.32 10.77
N LEU A 20 14.13 -12.50 9.52
CA LEU A 20 14.85 -11.45 8.78
C LEU A 20 14.00 -10.20 8.59
N HIS A 21 12.71 -10.37 8.30
CA HIS A 21 11.78 -9.26 8.15
C HIS A 21 11.65 -8.46 9.46
N SER A 22 11.65 -9.13 10.60
CA SER A 22 11.57 -8.48 11.93
C SER A 22 12.89 -7.83 12.32
N LYS A 23 14.03 -8.51 12.09
CA LYS A 23 15.38 -8.02 12.43
C LYS A 23 15.84 -6.82 11.58
N LEU A 24 15.37 -6.72 10.34
CA LEU A 24 15.77 -5.67 9.38
C LEU A 24 14.76 -4.52 9.30
N CYS A 25 13.97 -4.30 10.35
CA CYS A 25 13.01 -3.20 10.45
C CYS A 25 11.94 -3.22 9.35
N HIS A 26 11.28 -4.36 9.14
CA HIS A 26 10.12 -4.50 8.26
C HIS A 26 10.32 -4.05 6.80
N PRO A 27 11.34 -4.59 6.10
CA PRO A 27 11.63 -4.23 4.72
C PRO A 27 10.48 -4.61 3.76
N GLY A 28 10.33 -3.82 2.70
CA GLY A 28 9.40 -4.10 1.61
C GLY A 28 9.76 -5.36 0.83
N VAL A 29 8.81 -5.83 0.00
CA VAL A 29 8.93 -7.10 -0.76
C VAL A 29 10.19 -7.15 -1.63
N SER A 30 10.54 -6.07 -2.33
CA SER A 30 11.73 -6.03 -3.19
C SER A 30 13.03 -6.23 -2.41
N ARG A 31 13.13 -5.59 -1.24
CA ARG A 31 14.31 -5.70 -0.37
C ARG A 31 14.38 -7.08 0.28
N LEU A 32 13.24 -7.62 0.73
CA LEU A 32 13.16 -8.96 1.28
C LEU A 32 13.53 -10.03 0.23
N LEU A 33 13.10 -9.84 -1.03
CA LEU A 33 13.46 -10.72 -2.15
C LEU A 33 14.96 -10.69 -2.46
N HIS A 34 15.60 -9.54 -2.33
CA HIS A 34 17.06 -9.43 -2.46
C HIS A 34 17.77 -10.31 -1.40
N TYR A 35 17.31 -10.30 -0.14
CA TYR A 35 17.89 -11.15 0.90
C TYR A 35 17.64 -12.64 0.68
N VAL A 36 16.46 -13.00 0.19
CA VAL A 36 16.11 -14.39 -0.20
C VAL A 36 17.07 -14.89 -1.27
N ARG A 37 17.31 -14.08 -2.31
CA ARG A 37 18.25 -14.40 -3.39
C ARG A 37 19.70 -14.46 -2.91
N ALA A 38 20.13 -13.52 -2.07
CA ALA A 38 21.48 -13.50 -1.51
C ALA A 38 21.78 -14.69 -0.60
N ARG A 39 20.75 -15.34 -0.03
CA ARG A 39 20.88 -16.53 0.82
C ARG A 39 20.50 -17.84 0.10
N ASN A 40 20.25 -17.79 -1.21
CA ASN A 40 19.84 -18.94 -2.04
C ASN A 40 18.62 -19.71 -1.49
N LEU A 41 17.66 -19.01 -0.87
CA LEU A 41 16.43 -19.63 -0.36
C LEU A 41 15.45 -19.94 -1.50
N LEU A 42 14.80 -21.11 -1.46
CA LEU A 42 13.86 -21.62 -2.48
C LEU A 42 12.45 -21.06 -2.33
N LEU A 43 12.34 -19.76 -2.02
CA LEU A 43 11.07 -19.07 -1.84
C LEU A 43 10.64 -18.32 -3.08
N THR A 44 9.35 -18.42 -3.40
CA THR A 44 8.76 -17.69 -4.51
C THR A 44 8.44 -16.26 -4.11
N THR A 45 8.23 -15.39 -5.10
CA THR A 45 7.79 -14.01 -4.85
C THR A 45 6.43 -13.95 -4.14
N SER A 46 5.54 -14.92 -4.38
CA SER A 46 4.27 -15.08 -3.66
C SER A 46 4.48 -15.41 -2.18
N ASP A 47 5.44 -16.26 -1.84
CA ASP A 47 5.74 -16.61 -0.44
C ASP A 47 6.26 -15.38 0.32
N VAL A 48 7.13 -14.59 -0.31
CA VAL A 48 7.65 -13.34 0.26
C VAL A 48 6.53 -12.31 0.47
N ARG A 49 5.60 -12.22 -0.48
CA ARG A 49 4.40 -11.36 -0.34
C ARG A 49 3.53 -11.82 0.83
N TYR A 50 3.35 -13.12 0.99
CA TYR A 50 2.60 -13.72 2.10
C TYR A 50 3.23 -13.42 3.47
N VAL A 51 4.56 -13.58 3.59
CA VAL A 51 5.29 -13.24 4.83
C VAL A 51 5.10 -11.75 5.16
N ARG A 52 5.21 -10.86 4.18
CA ARG A 52 5.02 -9.42 4.37
C ARG A 52 3.57 -9.05 4.68
N SER A 53 2.58 -9.76 4.13
CA SER A 53 1.15 -9.50 4.40
C SER A 53 0.67 -10.06 5.73
N SER A 54 1.30 -11.12 6.23
CA SER A 54 1.01 -11.73 7.54
C SER A 54 1.65 -10.96 8.70
N CYS A 55 2.57 -10.03 8.44
CA CYS A 55 3.15 -9.17 9.45
C CYS A 55 2.16 -8.11 9.94
N ARG A 56 1.81 -8.16 11.23
CA ARG A 56 0.87 -7.23 11.88
C ARG A 56 1.36 -5.76 11.82
N ILE A 57 2.63 -5.52 12.16
CA ILE A 57 3.22 -4.18 12.18
C ILE A 57 3.18 -3.54 10.78
N CYS A 58 3.54 -4.30 9.75
CA CYS A 58 3.43 -3.86 8.36
C CYS A 58 1.99 -3.59 7.92
N ALA A 59 1.02 -4.34 8.46
CA ALA A 59 -0.38 -4.17 8.12
C ALA A 59 -0.97 -2.91 8.77
N GLU A 60 -0.55 -2.56 9.98
CA GLU A 60 -0.95 -1.35 10.70
C GLU A 60 -0.28 -0.09 10.10
N LEU A 61 1.03 -0.15 9.83
CA LEU A 61 1.78 1.00 9.32
C LEU A 61 1.48 1.32 7.86
N LYS A 62 1.08 0.31 7.06
CA LYS A 62 0.81 0.52 5.64
C LYS A 62 -0.61 1.04 5.46
N PRO A 63 -0.80 2.31 5.06
CA PRO A 63 -2.15 2.82 4.77
C PRO A 63 -2.74 2.03 3.60
N ARG A 64 -3.74 1.20 3.89
CA ARG A 64 -4.57 0.54 2.88
C ARG A 64 -5.71 1.49 2.55
N PHE A 65 -5.42 2.48 1.70
CA PHE A 65 -6.47 3.37 1.23
C PHE A 65 -7.54 2.54 0.52
N TYR A 66 -8.76 2.58 1.05
CA TYR A 66 -9.92 2.10 0.33
C TYR A 66 -10.03 2.92 -0.96
N ARG A 67 -10.02 2.24 -2.10
CA ARG A 67 -10.24 2.86 -3.39
C ARG A 67 -11.71 2.64 -3.73
N PRO A 68 -12.59 3.63 -3.51
CA PRO A 68 -13.98 3.49 -3.94
C PRO A 68 -14.01 3.25 -5.46
N PRO A 69 -15.04 2.55 -5.97
CA PRO A 69 -15.27 2.53 -7.41
C PRO A 69 -15.33 3.97 -7.90
N SER A 70 -14.75 4.23 -9.08
CA SER A 70 -14.73 5.57 -9.66
C SER A 70 -16.16 6.09 -9.76
N GLY A 71 -16.50 7.06 -8.93
CA GLY A 71 -17.82 7.68 -8.96
C GLY A 71 -18.03 8.40 -10.29
N THR A 72 -19.27 8.41 -10.76
CA THR A 72 -19.63 9.19 -11.95
C THR A 72 -19.51 10.67 -11.62
N LEU A 73 -18.65 11.39 -12.34
CA LEU A 73 -18.56 12.84 -12.23
C LEU A 73 -19.88 13.45 -12.73
N ILE A 74 -20.67 14.04 -11.85
CA ILE A 74 -21.91 14.72 -12.23
C ILE A 74 -21.54 16.06 -12.86
N LYS A 75 -21.58 16.12 -14.20
CA LYS A 75 -21.41 17.36 -14.94
C LYS A 75 -22.71 18.17 -14.91
N ALA A 76 -22.61 19.50 -14.85
CA ALA A 76 -23.76 20.36 -15.10
C ALA A 76 -24.17 20.21 -16.57
N THR A 77 -25.45 19.92 -16.81
CA THR A 77 -26.03 19.81 -18.17
C THR A 77 -26.39 21.17 -18.73
N LYS A 78 -26.62 22.17 -17.87
CA LYS A 78 -26.91 23.57 -18.21
C LYS A 78 -26.02 24.52 -17.42
N ALA A 79 -25.77 25.71 -17.97
CA ALA A 79 -25.06 26.78 -17.28
C ALA A 79 -25.79 27.16 -15.98
N MET A 80 -25.04 27.35 -14.89
CA MET A 80 -25.56 27.68 -13.55
C MET A 80 -26.44 26.61 -12.86
N GLU A 81 -26.57 25.40 -13.42
CA GLU A 81 -27.39 24.32 -12.84
C GLU A 81 -26.77 23.74 -11.54
N ARG A 82 -25.44 23.75 -11.44
CA ARG A 82 -24.73 23.24 -10.27
C ARG A 82 -23.50 24.09 -9.98
N LEU A 83 -23.55 24.87 -8.90
CA LEU A 83 -22.40 25.63 -8.38
C LEU A 83 -21.72 24.79 -7.29
N SER A 84 -20.43 24.46 -7.47
CA SER A 84 -19.63 23.83 -6.42
C SER A 84 -18.91 24.90 -5.62
N ASN A 85 -19.36 25.16 -4.39
CA ASN A 85 -18.72 26.14 -3.52
C ASN A 85 -17.78 25.43 -2.55
N GLY A 86 -16.49 25.43 -2.86
CA GLY A 86 -15.46 25.05 -1.90
C GLY A 86 -15.10 26.24 -1.03
N TYR A 87 -15.17 26.10 0.30
CA TYR A 87 -14.57 27.06 1.21
C TYR A 87 -13.08 26.77 1.33
N TYR A 88 -12.25 27.69 0.88
CA TYR A 88 -10.83 27.65 1.13
C TYR A 88 -10.53 28.33 2.47
N THR A 89 -9.83 27.64 3.38
CA THR A 89 -9.38 28.28 4.63
C THR A 89 -8.35 29.36 4.30
N PRO A 90 -8.48 30.59 4.83
CA PRO A 90 -7.57 31.67 4.48
C PRO A 90 -6.13 31.29 4.83
N ASN A 91 -5.27 31.22 3.81
CA ASN A 91 -3.83 31.11 4.03
C ASN A 91 -3.34 32.35 4.77
N ARG A 92 -2.47 32.17 5.78
CA ARG A 92 -1.80 33.26 6.50
C ARG A 92 -0.77 34.03 5.65
N SER A 93 -0.86 33.96 4.33
CA SER A 93 -0.09 34.80 3.42
C SER A 93 -0.85 36.10 3.21
N LYS A 94 -0.14 37.23 3.30
CA LYS A 94 -0.71 38.59 3.44
C LYS A 94 -1.54 39.11 2.24
N ASN A 95 -1.90 38.25 1.30
CA ASN A 95 -2.69 38.61 0.11
C ASN A 95 -3.97 37.77 0.09
N GLY A 96 -4.93 38.15 0.93
CA GLY A 96 -6.25 37.54 0.98
C GLY A 96 -7.09 37.97 -0.23
N HIS A 97 -7.37 37.05 -1.14
CA HIS A 97 -8.50 37.19 -2.06
C HIS A 97 -9.33 35.91 -2.04
N PHE A 98 -10.58 36.10 -1.65
CA PHE A 98 -11.65 35.11 -1.59
C PHE A 98 -12.22 34.82 -2.99
N LEU A 99 -12.66 33.57 -3.19
CA LEU A 99 -13.51 33.07 -4.28
C LEU A 99 -12.96 33.21 -5.71
N ARG A 100 -12.21 32.19 -6.16
CA ARG A 100 -12.13 31.86 -7.60
C ARG A 100 -13.40 31.12 -7.99
N HIS A 101 -14.35 31.81 -8.61
CA HIS A 101 -15.37 31.16 -9.43
C HIS A 101 -14.66 30.54 -10.64
N TYR A 102 -14.50 29.22 -10.65
CA TYR A 102 -14.07 28.49 -11.84
C TYR A 102 -15.26 28.46 -12.81
N LEU A 103 -15.17 29.26 -13.88
CA LEU A 103 -15.97 29.11 -15.09
C LEU A 103 -15.49 27.89 -15.88
#